data_AF-A0AA86RQF7-F1
#
_entry.id   AF-A0AA86RQF7-F1
#
_cell.length_a   1.000
_cell.length_b   1.000
_cell.length_c   1.000
_cell.angle_alpha   90.00
_cell.angle_beta   90.00
_cell.angle_gamma   90.00
#
_symmetry.space_group_name_H-M   'P 1'
#
loop_
_entity.id
_entity.type
_entity.pdbx_description
1 polymer ?
#
loop_
_entity_poly.entity_id
_entity_poly.type
_entity_poly.pdbx_seq_one_letter_code
_entity_poly.pdbx_strand_id
1 'polypeptide(L)'
;MPLCKPSIWFNAVISNDIAVIKRHVRRYRGKHEPRDSNGPIIKGFTALHYAAFQGNLEMFQFLLPHEFNVMTDTTIVKNGFELQSQSSVAHVLMLTENKEIIDYFLNELNNNVRYQIVVGQQNAMGCNATHVGLMMNHTHYLMSELVFQKEFYQISDDNMNSLMIGCYFGRAEYVEYFEQMYVKALKENQVDVASLIKSLRHKDENGRTALDAAEDEINYEKLQTTKQLKEHCTEILENVLNHFRRNQLKPTSFQPTKKYFVQNDKNNLAVNSNGQIWTPSGPPSVAVLEQPQQEIILQPGLLQQVRQVGVY
;
A
#
# COMPACT_ATOMS: atom_id res chain seq x y z
N MET A 1 -30.74 -27.45 -6.32
CA MET A 1 -30.48 -26.70 -5.06
C MET A 1 -31.06 -25.31 -5.22
N PRO A 2 -31.92 -24.80 -4.32
CA PRO A 2 -32.50 -23.47 -4.50
C PRO A 2 -31.39 -22.42 -4.46
N LEU A 3 -31.36 -21.57 -5.48
CA LEU A 3 -30.50 -20.39 -5.59
C LEU A 3 -30.61 -19.60 -4.28
N CYS A 4 -29.47 -19.43 -3.61
CA CYS A 4 -29.37 -18.77 -2.32
C CYS A 4 -30.01 -17.38 -2.45
N LYS A 5 -31.15 -17.16 -1.78
CA LYS A 5 -31.73 -15.81 -1.64
C LYS A 5 -30.60 -14.87 -1.18
N PRO A 6 -30.57 -13.62 -1.67
CA PRO A 6 -29.68 -12.57 -1.17
C PRO A 6 -29.43 -12.72 0.32
N SER A 7 -28.20 -13.09 0.68
CA SER A 7 -27.99 -13.81 1.92
C SER A 7 -28.38 -12.93 3.10
N ILE A 8 -29.21 -13.46 4.00
CA ILE A 8 -29.60 -12.82 5.27
C ILE A 8 -28.38 -12.16 5.95
N TRP A 9 -27.20 -12.77 5.75
CA TRP A 9 -25.89 -12.23 6.07
C TRP A 9 -25.63 -10.81 5.56
N PHE A 10 -25.59 -10.57 4.24
CA PHE A 10 -25.25 -9.23 3.73
C PHE A 10 -26.34 -8.19 3.94
N ASN A 11 -27.62 -8.60 3.98
CA ASN A 11 -28.69 -7.69 4.38
C ASN A 11 -28.51 -7.23 5.84
N ALA A 12 -28.05 -8.12 6.73
CA ALA A 12 -27.72 -7.75 8.10
C ALA A 12 -26.50 -6.83 8.18
N VAL A 13 -25.48 -7.03 7.33
CA VAL A 13 -24.34 -6.11 7.27
C VAL A 13 -24.78 -4.70 6.87
N ILE A 14 -25.57 -4.59 5.79
CA ILE A 14 -26.05 -3.30 5.26
C ILE A 14 -26.96 -2.57 6.26
N SER A 15 -27.74 -3.32 7.04
CA SER A 15 -28.61 -2.77 8.09
C SER A 15 -27.94 -2.64 9.46
N ASN A 16 -26.62 -2.92 9.54
CA ASN A 16 -25.83 -2.92 10.77
C ASN A 16 -26.40 -3.83 11.89
N ASP A 17 -27.06 -4.94 11.53
CA ASP A 17 -27.60 -5.93 12.48
C ASP A 17 -26.49 -6.90 12.94
N ILE A 18 -25.69 -6.43 13.90
CA ILE A 18 -24.57 -7.19 14.48
C ILE A 18 -25.01 -8.52 15.12
N ALA A 19 -26.27 -8.64 15.59
CA ALA A 19 -26.76 -9.84 16.24
C ALA A 19 -26.92 -10.98 15.23
N VAL A 20 -27.44 -10.68 14.04
CA VAL A 20 -27.52 -11.65 12.93
C VAL A 20 -26.11 -12.00 12.45
N ILE A 21 -25.19 -11.04 12.36
CA ILE A 21 -23.78 -11.30 12.00
C ILE A 21 -23.12 -12.25 13.01
N LYS A 22 -23.24 -11.98 14.31
CA LYS A 22 -22.71 -12.85 15.37
C LYS A 22 -23.26 -14.28 15.28
N ARG A 23 -24.58 -14.44 15.00
CA ARG A 23 -25.23 -15.74 14.85
C ARG A 23 -24.74 -16.53 13.63
N HIS A 24 -24.40 -15.85 12.54
CA HIS A 24 -24.19 -16.48 11.23
C HIS A 24 -22.71 -16.53 10.78
N VAL A 25 -21.78 -15.91 11.50
CA VAL A 25 -20.36 -15.77 11.08
C VAL A 25 -19.68 -17.09 10.73
N ARG A 26 -19.96 -18.18 11.46
CA ARG A 26 -19.34 -19.49 11.19
C ARG A 26 -19.67 -20.03 9.79
N ARG A 27 -20.84 -19.68 9.25
CA ARG A 27 -21.32 -20.17 7.96
C ARG A 27 -20.92 -19.27 6.79
N TYR A 28 -20.84 -17.97 7.02
CA TYR A 28 -20.71 -16.99 5.94
C TYR A 28 -19.41 -16.18 5.95
N ARG A 29 -18.54 -16.33 6.97
CA ARG A 29 -17.27 -15.59 6.99
C ARG A 29 -16.46 -15.80 5.71
N GLY A 30 -15.91 -14.71 5.18
CA GLY A 30 -15.08 -14.68 3.99
C GLY A 30 -15.82 -14.97 2.69
N LYS A 31 -17.16 -15.01 2.71
CA LYS A 31 -17.96 -15.01 1.49
C LYS A 31 -18.03 -13.59 0.94
N HIS A 32 -18.05 -13.49 -0.38
CA HIS A 32 -18.28 -12.26 -1.12
C HIS A 32 -19.75 -12.06 -1.44
N GLU A 33 -20.18 -10.82 -1.55
CA GLU A 33 -21.51 -10.43 -1.98
C GLU A 33 -21.66 -10.73 -3.48
N PRO A 34 -22.49 -11.71 -3.88
CA PRO A 34 -22.65 -12.05 -5.29
C PRO A 34 -23.53 -11.06 -6.05
N ARG A 35 -24.35 -10.28 -5.35
CA ARG A 35 -25.29 -9.36 -5.98
C ARG A 35 -24.57 -8.16 -6.56
N ASP A 36 -24.96 -7.83 -7.78
CA ASP A 36 -24.71 -6.54 -8.39
C ASP A 36 -26.00 -5.75 -8.36
N SER A 37 -26.01 -4.56 -7.75
CA SER A 37 -27.19 -3.71 -7.76
C SER A 37 -26.77 -2.25 -7.81
N ASN A 38 -27.59 -1.41 -8.43
CA ASN A 38 -27.41 0.05 -8.49
C ASN A 38 -27.62 0.75 -7.12
N GLY A 39 -27.54 0.02 -6.00
CA GLY A 39 -27.81 0.50 -4.64
C GLY A 39 -26.57 0.43 -3.73
N PRO A 40 -26.76 0.34 -2.39
CA PRO A 40 -25.65 0.27 -1.43
C PRO A 40 -24.91 -1.08 -1.46
N ILE A 41 -25.27 -1.97 -2.39
CA ILE A 41 -24.68 -3.31 -2.52
C ILE A 41 -23.52 -3.21 -3.49
N ILE A 42 -22.33 -3.47 -2.96
CA ILE A 42 -21.08 -3.58 -3.68
C ILE A 42 -20.80 -5.07 -3.85
N LYS A 43 -20.89 -5.55 -5.11
CA LYS A 43 -20.47 -6.91 -5.46
C LYS A 43 -19.02 -7.10 -5.05
N GLY A 44 -18.66 -8.30 -4.62
CA GLY A 44 -17.28 -8.61 -4.31
C GLY A 44 -16.74 -8.05 -3.00
N PHE A 45 -17.60 -7.43 -2.20
CA PHE A 45 -17.29 -7.14 -0.80
C PHE A 45 -17.58 -8.33 0.10
N THR A 46 -16.76 -8.48 1.13
CA THR A 46 -17.06 -9.33 2.30
C THR A 46 -17.79 -8.50 3.34
N ALA A 47 -18.26 -9.13 4.42
CA ALA A 47 -18.90 -8.38 5.50
C ALA A 47 -17.93 -7.38 6.15
N LEU A 48 -16.65 -7.74 6.29
CA LEU A 48 -15.62 -6.85 6.81
C LEU A 48 -15.38 -5.65 5.88
N HIS A 49 -15.35 -5.84 4.55
CA HIS A 49 -15.23 -4.74 3.60
C HIS A 49 -16.38 -3.74 3.73
N TYR A 50 -17.62 -4.22 3.86
CA TYR A 50 -18.76 -3.34 4.13
C TYR A 50 -18.65 -2.62 5.47
N ALA A 51 -18.27 -3.32 6.53
CA ALA A 51 -18.13 -2.71 7.85
C ALA A 51 -17.07 -1.59 7.85
N ALA A 52 -15.94 -1.81 7.15
CA ALA A 52 -14.93 -0.80 6.88
C ALA A 52 -15.52 0.39 6.10
N PHE A 53 -16.12 0.10 4.94
CA PHE A 53 -16.64 1.08 4.00
C PHE A 53 -17.73 1.99 4.60
N GLN A 54 -18.59 1.41 5.45
CA GLN A 54 -19.68 2.12 6.12
C GLN A 54 -19.25 2.78 7.44
N GLY A 55 -18.04 2.49 7.93
CA GLY A 55 -17.57 3.02 9.21
C GLY A 55 -18.25 2.40 10.43
N ASN A 56 -18.78 1.18 10.30
CA ASN A 56 -19.46 0.48 11.39
C ASN A 56 -18.44 -0.19 12.32
N LEU A 57 -17.88 0.58 13.27
CA LEU A 57 -16.78 0.14 14.12
C LEU A 57 -17.07 -1.17 14.87
N GLU A 58 -18.22 -1.30 15.54
CA GLU A 58 -18.55 -2.53 16.30
C GLU A 58 -18.53 -3.77 15.39
N MET A 59 -19.08 -3.64 14.19
CA MET A 59 -19.12 -4.73 13.21
C MET A 59 -17.74 -5.04 12.65
N PHE A 60 -16.93 -4.01 12.40
CA PHE A 60 -15.55 -4.16 11.97
C PHE A 60 -14.72 -4.90 13.02
N GLN A 61 -14.78 -4.47 14.28
CA GLN A 61 -14.10 -5.11 15.40
C GLN A 61 -14.43 -6.60 15.50
N PHE A 62 -15.71 -6.94 15.36
CA PHE A 62 -16.16 -8.33 15.40
C PHE A 62 -15.68 -9.16 14.20
N LEU A 63 -15.71 -8.60 12.99
CA LEU A 63 -15.40 -9.33 11.75
C LEU A 63 -13.91 -9.41 11.44
N LEU A 64 -13.10 -8.44 11.91
CA LEU A 64 -11.67 -8.38 11.65
C LEU A 64 -10.93 -9.72 11.90
N PRO A 65 -11.07 -10.40 13.05
CA PRO A 65 -10.38 -11.68 13.30
C PRO A 65 -10.80 -12.83 12.36
N HIS A 66 -11.90 -12.66 11.64
CA HIS A 66 -12.48 -13.68 10.76
C HIS A 66 -12.18 -13.47 9.28
N GLU A 67 -11.98 -12.22 8.83
CA GLU A 67 -11.96 -11.88 7.40
C GLU A 67 -10.82 -10.94 6.98
N PHE A 68 -9.92 -10.52 7.88
CA PHE A 68 -8.88 -9.51 7.57
C PHE A 68 -7.99 -9.83 6.36
N ASN A 69 -7.82 -11.11 6.02
CA ASN A 69 -6.99 -11.56 4.91
C ASN A 69 -7.76 -11.84 3.62
N VAL A 70 -9.07 -11.60 3.61
CA VAL A 70 -9.90 -11.79 2.41
C VAL A 70 -9.88 -10.49 1.63
N MET A 71 -9.55 -10.56 0.34
CA MET A 71 -9.52 -9.41 -0.56
C MET A 71 -10.84 -9.29 -1.35
N THR A 72 -11.08 -8.14 -1.97
CA THR A 72 -12.23 -7.93 -2.86
C THR A 72 -12.13 -8.80 -4.11
N ASP A 73 -13.27 -9.23 -4.66
CA ASP A 73 -13.29 -10.05 -5.89
C ASP A 73 -13.62 -9.25 -7.17
N THR A 74 -14.09 -8.00 -7.03
CA THR A 74 -14.35 -7.09 -8.14
C THR A 74 -13.73 -5.72 -7.90
N THR A 75 -13.63 -4.95 -8.98
CA THR A 75 -13.39 -3.51 -8.93
C THR A 75 -14.61 -2.80 -8.36
N ILE A 76 -14.38 -1.76 -7.56
CA ILE A 76 -15.38 -0.91 -6.91
C ILE A 76 -15.22 0.50 -7.44
N VAL A 77 -16.31 1.12 -7.84
CA VAL A 77 -16.32 2.52 -8.28
C VAL A 77 -16.98 3.37 -7.19
N LYS A 78 -16.27 4.38 -6.67
CA LYS A 78 -16.80 5.34 -5.69
C LYS A 78 -16.36 6.75 -6.05
N ASN A 79 -17.31 7.67 -6.20
CA ASN A 79 -17.02 9.07 -6.54
C ASN A 79 -16.11 9.19 -7.78
N GLY A 80 -16.26 8.27 -8.72
CA GLY A 80 -15.44 8.16 -9.92
C GLY A 80 -14.02 7.60 -9.70
N PHE A 81 -13.62 7.30 -8.47
CA PHE A 81 -12.41 6.53 -8.18
C PHE A 81 -12.68 5.03 -8.33
N GLU A 82 -11.81 4.32 -9.05
CA GLU A 82 -11.89 2.88 -9.22
C GLU A 82 -10.90 2.17 -8.29
N LEU A 83 -11.41 1.54 -7.24
CA LEU A 83 -10.62 0.63 -6.41
C LEU A 83 -10.64 -0.76 -7.04
N GLN A 84 -9.49 -1.24 -7.48
CA GLN A 84 -9.37 -2.47 -8.24
C GLN A 84 -9.66 -3.72 -7.40
N SER A 85 -9.96 -4.83 -8.08
CA SER A 85 -10.09 -6.14 -7.42
C SER A 85 -8.81 -6.53 -6.65
N GLN A 86 -8.91 -7.55 -5.80
CA GLN A 86 -7.82 -7.97 -4.90
C GLN A 86 -7.40 -6.88 -3.90
N SER A 87 -8.29 -5.93 -3.61
CA SER A 87 -8.04 -4.92 -2.58
C SER A 87 -8.29 -5.50 -1.20
N SER A 88 -7.34 -5.34 -0.30
CA SER A 88 -7.48 -5.73 1.12
C SER A 88 -8.39 -4.77 1.88
N VAL A 89 -8.74 -5.13 3.13
CA VAL A 89 -9.48 -4.23 4.03
C VAL A 89 -8.77 -2.89 4.26
N ALA A 90 -7.43 -2.86 4.23
CA ALA A 90 -6.66 -1.63 4.37
C ALA A 90 -6.94 -0.65 3.22
N HIS A 91 -7.06 -1.14 1.99
CA HIS A 91 -7.43 -0.32 0.85
C HIS A 91 -8.85 0.24 0.98
N VAL A 92 -9.79 -0.59 1.43
CA VAL A 92 -11.20 -0.19 1.59
C VAL A 92 -11.34 0.88 2.69
N LEU A 93 -10.57 0.77 3.78
CA LEU A 93 -10.51 1.82 4.81
C LEU A 93 -10.07 3.17 4.24
N MET A 94 -9.15 3.17 3.27
CA MET A 94 -8.70 4.37 2.59
C MET A 94 -9.73 4.97 1.63
N LEU A 95 -10.86 4.31 1.40
CA LEU A 95 -12.00 4.94 0.72
C LEU A 95 -12.92 5.68 1.69
N THR A 96 -12.61 5.67 2.99
CA THR A 96 -13.47 6.22 4.03
C THR A 96 -12.74 7.28 4.85
N GLU A 97 -13.47 8.34 5.19
CA GLU A 97 -13.01 9.39 6.09
C GLU A 97 -13.21 9.02 7.57
N ASN A 98 -13.53 7.76 7.88
CA ASN A 98 -13.80 7.34 9.24
C ASN A 98 -12.47 7.14 9.98
N LYS A 99 -12.01 8.20 10.65
CA LYS A 99 -10.77 8.18 11.44
C LYS A 99 -10.81 7.15 12.57
N GLU A 100 -11.97 6.95 13.22
CA GLU A 100 -12.09 6.06 14.37
C GLU A 100 -11.77 4.60 14.02
N ILE A 101 -12.29 4.11 12.90
CA ILE A 101 -12.02 2.74 12.42
C ILE A 101 -10.58 2.57 11.92
N ILE A 102 -10.01 3.61 11.32
CA ILE A 102 -8.60 3.64 10.90
C ILE A 102 -7.69 3.59 12.13
N ASP A 103 -7.94 4.42 13.15
CA ASP A 103 -7.19 4.45 14.40
C ASP A 103 -7.23 3.07 15.09
N TYR A 104 -8.43 2.47 15.18
CA TYR A 104 -8.59 1.13 15.70
C TYR A 104 -7.77 0.11 14.91
N PHE A 105 -7.83 0.14 13.58
CA PHE A 105 -7.10 -0.79 12.74
C PHE A 105 -5.57 -0.63 12.87
N LEU A 106 -5.06 0.59 12.92
CA LEU A 106 -3.65 0.87 13.17
C LEU A 106 -3.20 0.35 14.54
N ASN A 107 -4.03 0.52 15.57
CA ASN A 107 -3.78 -0.05 16.90
C ASN A 107 -3.69 -1.58 16.83
N GLU A 108 -4.59 -2.24 16.11
CA GLU A 108 -4.55 -3.69 15.91
C GLU A 108 -3.31 -4.14 15.13
N LEU A 109 -2.87 -3.40 14.12
CA LEU A 109 -1.62 -3.69 13.40
C LEU A 109 -0.39 -3.63 14.30
N ASN A 110 -0.33 -2.66 15.22
CA ASN A 110 0.79 -2.50 16.15
C ASN A 110 0.79 -3.56 17.24
N ASN A 111 -0.38 -3.96 17.73
CA ASN A 111 -0.50 -4.90 18.85
C ASN A 111 -0.58 -6.37 18.43
N ASN A 112 -0.92 -6.66 17.17
CA ASN A 112 -1.15 -8.02 16.70
C ASN A 112 -0.46 -8.28 15.36
N VAL A 113 0.69 -8.96 15.43
CA VAL A 113 1.52 -9.32 14.27
C VAL A 113 0.74 -10.07 13.18
N ARG A 114 -0.32 -10.80 13.54
CA ARG A 114 -1.15 -11.55 12.59
C ARG A 114 -1.80 -10.62 11.56
N TYR A 115 -2.22 -9.42 11.96
CA TYR A 115 -2.88 -8.49 11.05
C TYR A 115 -1.90 -7.78 10.13
N GLN A 116 -0.61 -7.73 10.48
CA GLN A 116 0.40 -7.04 9.67
C GLN A 116 0.66 -7.67 8.29
N ILE A 117 0.12 -8.86 8.01
CA ILE A 117 0.15 -9.46 6.67
C ILE A 117 -0.63 -8.66 5.62
N VAL A 118 -1.55 -7.78 6.05
CA VAL A 118 -2.33 -6.92 5.15
C VAL A 118 -1.55 -5.69 4.70
N VAL A 119 -0.51 -5.30 5.45
CA VAL A 119 0.32 -4.13 5.17
C VAL A 119 1.30 -4.50 4.07
N GLY A 120 1.32 -3.70 3.01
CA GLY A 120 2.10 -3.96 1.80
C GLY A 120 1.47 -4.97 0.84
N GLN A 121 0.23 -5.40 1.07
CA GLN A 121 -0.53 -6.09 0.04
C GLN A 121 -0.86 -5.11 -1.09
N GLN A 122 -0.68 -5.57 -2.32
CA GLN A 122 -1.04 -4.83 -3.52
C GLN A 122 -2.31 -5.41 -4.14
N ASN A 123 -3.18 -4.55 -4.65
CA ASN A 123 -4.35 -4.94 -5.41
C ASN A 123 -3.99 -5.29 -6.88
N ALA A 124 -4.98 -5.53 -7.72
CA ALA A 124 -4.78 -5.93 -9.12
C ALA A 124 -4.11 -4.88 -10.03
N MET A 125 -3.84 -3.66 -9.54
CA MET A 125 -3.06 -2.61 -10.24
C MET A 125 -1.72 -2.31 -9.53
N GLY A 126 -1.23 -3.24 -8.70
CA GLY A 126 0.00 -3.03 -7.94
C GLY A 126 -0.11 -1.96 -6.86
N CYS A 127 -1.31 -1.43 -6.57
CA CYS A 127 -1.48 -0.38 -5.58
C CYS A 127 -1.61 -0.98 -4.19
N ASN A 128 -0.88 -0.46 -3.20
CA ASN A 128 -1.08 -0.78 -1.79
C ASN A 128 -2.02 0.24 -1.12
N ALA A 129 -2.31 0.06 0.16
CA ALA A 129 -3.17 0.96 0.91
C ALA A 129 -2.60 2.38 0.96
N THR A 130 -1.28 2.55 1.06
CA THR A 130 -0.64 3.88 1.03
C THR A 130 -0.91 4.61 -0.29
N HIS A 131 -0.80 3.93 -1.43
CA HIS A 131 -1.13 4.51 -2.74
C HIS A 131 -2.58 5.01 -2.76
N VAL A 132 -3.54 4.20 -2.29
CA VAL A 132 -4.96 4.59 -2.22
C VAL A 132 -5.18 5.76 -1.26
N GLY A 133 -4.59 5.71 -0.06
CA GLY A 133 -4.74 6.78 0.93
C GLY A 133 -4.23 8.14 0.43
N LEU A 134 -3.11 8.15 -0.31
CA LEU A 134 -2.60 9.38 -0.94
C LEU A 134 -3.56 9.93 -1.99
N MET A 135 -4.17 9.07 -2.81
CA MET A 135 -5.16 9.49 -3.81
C MET A 135 -6.41 10.08 -3.13
N MET A 136 -6.84 9.47 -2.03
CA MET A 136 -8.05 9.84 -1.28
C MET A 136 -7.84 10.93 -0.21
N ASN A 137 -6.65 11.52 -0.13
CA ASN A 137 -6.29 12.54 0.87
C ASN A 137 -6.44 12.06 2.33
N HIS A 138 -6.03 10.82 2.61
CA HIS A 138 -6.06 10.24 3.95
C HIS A 138 -4.65 9.98 4.44
N THR A 139 -4.02 11.02 4.97
CA THR A 139 -2.62 10.99 5.42
C THR A 139 -2.42 10.26 6.75
N HIS A 140 -3.47 10.14 7.59
CA HIS A 140 -3.34 9.61 8.94
C HIS A 140 -2.83 8.17 9.01
N TYR A 141 -3.33 7.28 8.15
CA TYR A 141 -2.86 5.89 8.05
C TYR A 141 -1.39 5.80 7.61
N LEU A 142 -0.99 6.71 6.73
CA LEU A 142 0.30 6.71 6.05
C LEU A 142 1.46 7.08 6.99
N MET A 143 1.18 7.79 8.07
CA MET A 143 2.18 8.24 9.05
C MET A 143 2.51 7.18 10.12
N SER A 144 1.92 5.99 10.05
CA SER A 144 2.32 4.87 10.89
C SER A 144 3.71 4.37 10.48
N GLU A 145 4.65 4.29 11.42
CA GLU A 145 6.02 3.82 11.15
C GLU A 145 6.03 2.40 10.55
N LEU A 146 5.16 1.51 11.03
CA LEU A 146 4.99 0.17 10.49
C LEU A 146 4.53 0.18 9.02
N VAL A 147 3.55 1.03 8.70
CA VAL A 147 3.01 1.15 7.34
C VAL A 147 4.07 1.73 6.42
N PHE A 148 4.70 2.83 6.83
CA PHE A 148 5.76 3.48 6.08
C PHE A 148 6.91 2.50 5.75
N GLN A 149 7.43 1.78 6.74
CA GLN A 149 8.54 0.83 6.53
C GLN A 149 8.21 -0.27 5.52
N LYS A 150 6.95 -0.71 5.45
CA LYS A 150 6.53 -1.82 4.58
C LYS A 150 6.05 -1.38 3.20
N GLU A 151 5.41 -0.22 3.10
CA GLU A 151 4.69 0.21 1.90
C GLU A 151 5.45 1.29 1.11
N PHE A 152 6.30 2.09 1.76
CA PHE A 152 6.93 3.27 1.14
C PHE A 152 7.71 2.94 -0.14
N TYR A 153 8.44 1.82 -0.12
CA TYR A 153 9.33 1.39 -1.20
C TYR A 153 8.64 0.59 -2.30
N GLN A 154 7.37 0.25 -2.14
CA GLN A 154 6.62 -0.48 -3.15
C GLN A 154 6.25 0.45 -4.32
N ILE A 155 6.09 -0.14 -5.49
CA ILE A 155 5.74 0.56 -6.74
C ILE A 155 4.44 -0.01 -7.29
N SER A 156 3.58 0.86 -7.83
CA SER A 156 2.42 0.45 -8.60
C SER A 156 2.81 -0.10 -9.98
N ASP A 157 1.84 -0.63 -10.72
CA ASP A 157 2.07 -1.15 -12.07
C ASP A 157 2.52 -0.06 -13.06
N ASP A 158 2.14 1.20 -12.82
CA ASP A 158 2.63 2.40 -13.54
C ASP A 158 4.06 2.81 -13.13
N ASN A 159 4.76 1.97 -12.36
CA ASN A 159 6.05 2.27 -11.74
C ASN A 159 6.06 3.52 -10.86
N MET A 160 4.94 3.92 -10.26
CA MET A 160 4.92 5.02 -9.30
C MET A 160 5.12 4.51 -7.88
N ASN A 161 6.01 5.14 -7.12
CA ASN A 161 6.08 4.91 -5.68
C ASN A 161 5.18 5.89 -4.91
N SER A 162 5.04 5.65 -3.61
CA SER A 162 4.21 6.47 -2.73
C SER A 162 4.63 7.96 -2.69
N LEU A 163 5.92 8.27 -2.77
CA LEU A 163 6.39 9.66 -2.76
C LEU A 163 5.95 10.40 -4.03
N MET A 164 6.05 9.76 -5.20
CA MET A 164 5.58 10.33 -6.46
C MET A 164 4.08 10.60 -6.43
N ILE A 165 3.28 9.66 -5.92
CA ILE A 165 1.82 9.83 -5.79
C ILE A 165 1.52 10.97 -4.81
N GLY A 166 2.19 11.02 -3.66
CA GLY A 166 2.03 12.10 -2.68
C GLY A 166 2.31 13.48 -3.29
N CYS A 167 3.39 13.62 -4.06
CA CYS A 167 3.73 14.84 -4.76
C CYS A 167 2.74 15.20 -5.87
N TYR A 168 2.30 14.22 -6.67
CA TYR A 168 1.32 14.43 -7.74
C TYR A 168 0.01 15.03 -7.21
N PHE A 169 -0.48 14.51 -6.09
CA PHE A 169 -1.71 14.94 -5.41
C PHE A 169 -1.50 16.08 -4.39
N GLY A 170 -0.28 16.61 -4.23
CA GLY A 170 0.01 17.68 -3.25
C GLY A 170 -0.26 17.28 -1.80
N ARG A 171 0.11 16.06 -1.40
CA ARG A 171 -0.04 15.55 -0.02
C ARG A 171 1.16 15.97 0.83
N ALA A 172 1.30 17.27 1.06
CA ALA A 172 2.50 17.84 1.67
C ALA A 172 2.83 17.25 3.05
N GLU A 173 1.83 17.01 3.90
CA GLU A 173 2.03 16.40 5.23
C GLU A 173 2.72 15.02 5.14
N TYR A 174 2.42 14.22 4.11
CA TYR A 174 3.11 12.96 3.87
C TYR A 174 4.56 13.16 3.40
N VAL A 175 4.82 14.18 2.59
CA VAL A 175 6.17 14.52 2.12
C VAL A 175 7.02 15.08 3.27
N GLU A 176 6.43 15.85 4.18
CA GLU A 176 7.05 16.27 5.44
C GLU A 176 7.41 15.07 6.31
N TYR A 177 6.52 14.08 6.42
CA TYR A 177 6.82 12.85 7.15
C TYR A 177 8.00 12.07 6.52
N PHE A 178 8.08 12.01 5.19
CA PHE A 178 9.26 11.47 4.50
C PHE A 178 10.55 12.24 4.87
N GLU A 179 10.52 13.57 4.89
CA GLU A 179 11.67 14.38 5.32
C GLU A 179 12.07 14.06 6.77
N GLN A 180 11.10 13.93 7.67
CA GLN A 180 11.35 13.54 9.06
C GLN A 180 12.05 12.17 9.15
N MET A 181 11.59 11.19 8.38
CA MET A 181 12.21 9.86 8.32
C MET A 181 13.63 9.93 7.74
N TYR A 182 13.86 10.76 6.72
CA TYR A 182 15.19 11.03 6.18
C TYR A 182 16.14 11.64 7.22
N VAL A 183 15.69 12.67 7.95
CA VAL A 183 16.47 13.32 9.01
C VAL A 183 16.75 12.35 10.17
N LYS A 184 15.77 11.51 10.55
CA LYS A 184 15.93 10.46 11.56
C LYS A 184 17.02 9.46 11.12
N ALA A 185 16.92 8.93 9.91
CA ALA A 185 17.88 7.95 9.37
C ALA A 185 19.32 8.51 9.32
N LEU A 186 19.49 9.79 9.01
CA LEU A 186 20.78 10.48 9.04
C LEU A 186 21.38 10.57 10.46
N LYS A 187 20.56 10.95 11.45
CA LYS A 187 21.00 11.10 12.85
C LYS A 187 21.41 9.77 13.46
N GLU A 188 20.68 8.71 13.11
CA GLU A 188 20.88 7.37 13.66
C GLU A 188 21.99 6.60 12.90
N ASN A 189 22.62 7.20 11.88
CA ASN A 189 23.61 6.58 11.00
C ASN A 189 23.13 5.23 10.43
N GLN A 190 21.84 5.15 10.11
CA GLN A 190 21.21 3.92 9.65
C GLN A 190 21.39 3.73 8.15
N VAL A 191 21.42 2.46 7.75
CA VAL A 191 21.58 1.99 6.36
C VAL A 191 20.47 2.53 5.45
N ASP A 192 19.34 2.99 6.01
CA ASP A 192 18.13 3.30 5.24
C ASP A 192 18.18 4.63 4.46
N VAL A 193 19.15 5.51 4.72
CA VAL A 193 19.30 6.77 3.94
C VAL A 193 19.46 6.48 2.44
N ALA A 194 20.21 5.43 2.08
CA ALA A 194 20.40 5.05 0.68
C ALA A 194 19.09 4.61 0.02
N SER A 195 18.25 3.86 0.75
CA SER A 195 16.93 3.42 0.28
C SER A 195 16.00 4.62 0.05
N LEU A 196 15.93 5.55 1.02
CA LEU A 196 15.12 6.76 0.91
C LEU A 196 15.51 7.62 -0.29
N ILE A 197 16.82 7.80 -0.52
CA ILE A 197 17.32 8.54 -1.68
C ILE A 197 17.06 7.79 -2.99
N LYS A 198 17.10 6.46 -2.96
CA LYS A 198 16.71 5.64 -4.13
C LYS A 198 15.24 5.86 -4.48
N SER A 199 14.34 5.90 -3.50
CA SER A 199 12.92 6.22 -3.74
C SER A 199 12.72 7.62 -4.28
N LEU A 200 13.45 8.61 -3.76
CA LEU A 200 13.39 9.99 -4.24
C LEU A 200 13.83 10.14 -5.71
N ARG A 201 14.78 9.32 -6.15
CA ARG A 201 15.32 9.28 -7.51
C ARG A 201 14.63 8.26 -8.41
N HIS A 202 13.65 7.53 -7.88
CA HIS A 202 12.89 6.55 -8.64
C HIS A 202 12.19 7.25 -9.81
N LYS A 203 12.05 6.51 -10.92
CA LYS A 203 11.43 7.00 -12.14
C LYS A 203 10.24 6.13 -12.50
N ASP A 204 9.13 6.77 -12.89
CA ASP A 204 8.00 6.06 -13.49
C ASP A 204 8.32 5.55 -14.90
N GLU A 205 7.34 4.92 -15.54
CA GLU A 205 7.41 4.46 -16.93
C GLU A 205 7.77 5.55 -17.95
N ASN A 206 7.51 6.82 -17.63
CA ASN A 206 7.79 7.98 -18.47
C ASN A 206 9.13 8.66 -18.10
N GLY A 207 9.90 8.08 -17.18
CA GLY A 207 11.18 8.61 -16.75
C GLY A 207 11.10 9.77 -15.76
N ARG A 208 9.91 10.06 -15.22
CA ARG A 208 9.63 11.17 -14.29
C ARG A 208 9.86 10.75 -12.85
N THR A 209 10.31 11.69 -12.03
CA THR A 209 10.60 11.52 -10.60
C THR A 209 9.48 12.12 -9.73
N ALA A 210 9.64 12.04 -8.41
CA ALA A 210 8.71 12.69 -7.48
C ALA A 210 8.72 14.23 -7.62
N LEU A 211 9.86 14.82 -7.98
CA LEU A 211 9.97 16.26 -8.23
C LEU A 211 9.17 16.66 -9.47
N ASP A 212 9.33 15.91 -10.57
CA ASP A 212 8.56 16.14 -11.80
C ASP A 212 7.04 16.00 -11.53
N ALA A 213 6.64 15.01 -10.73
CA ALA A 213 5.24 14.84 -10.32
C ALA A 213 4.69 16.01 -9.48
N ALA A 214 5.53 16.64 -8.64
CA ALA A 214 5.17 17.82 -7.86
C ALA A 214 4.99 19.07 -8.75
N GLU A 215 5.58 19.11 -9.94
CA GLU A 215 5.50 20.24 -10.87
C GLU A 215 4.36 20.09 -11.90
N ASP A 216 3.83 18.87 -12.08
CA ASP A 216 2.72 18.60 -13.01
C ASP A 216 1.52 19.54 -12.78
N GLU A 217 1.06 20.22 -13.84
CA GLU A 217 -0.21 20.94 -13.81
C GLU A 217 -1.39 19.96 -13.82
N ILE A 218 -2.28 20.12 -12.84
CA ILE A 218 -3.45 19.24 -12.63
C ILE A 218 -4.71 20.07 -12.42
N ASN A 219 -5.87 19.42 -12.50
CA ASN A 219 -7.11 20.01 -12.04
C ASN A 219 -7.18 19.93 -10.50
N TYR A 220 -6.72 21.01 -9.85
CA TYR A 220 -6.60 21.14 -8.39
C TYR A 220 -7.93 20.90 -7.65
N GLU A 221 -9.03 21.47 -8.15
CA GLU A 221 -10.35 21.33 -7.54
C GLU A 221 -10.81 19.86 -7.56
N LYS A 222 -10.68 19.19 -8.72
CA LYS A 222 -11.10 17.80 -8.88
C LYS A 222 -10.30 16.84 -7.99
N LEU A 223 -9.00 17.09 -7.81
CA LEU A 223 -8.12 16.23 -7.01
C LEU A 223 -8.04 16.64 -5.53
N GLN A 224 -8.89 17.61 -5.13
CA GLN A 224 -8.96 18.13 -3.76
C GLN A 224 -7.57 18.51 -3.23
N THR A 225 -6.88 19.36 -3.98
CA THR A 225 -5.53 19.83 -3.66
C THR A 225 -5.34 21.26 -4.16
N THR A 226 -4.19 21.86 -3.90
CA THR A 226 -3.89 23.23 -4.30
C THR A 226 -2.49 23.34 -4.89
N LYS A 227 -2.26 24.39 -5.68
CA LYS A 227 -0.94 24.68 -6.24
C LYS A 227 0.09 24.88 -5.13
N GLN A 228 -0.30 25.57 -4.06
CA GLN A 228 0.57 25.85 -2.91
C GLN A 228 1.02 24.57 -2.22
N LEU A 229 0.15 23.57 -2.09
CA LEU A 229 0.52 22.28 -1.51
C LEU A 229 1.52 21.51 -2.39
N LYS A 230 1.39 21.60 -3.72
CA LYS A 230 2.36 21.01 -4.65
C LYS A 230 3.70 21.74 -4.62
N GLU A 231 3.68 23.08 -4.62
CA GLU A 231 4.87 23.93 -4.45
C GLU A 231 5.59 23.62 -3.12
N HIS A 232 4.86 23.38 -2.03
CA HIS A 232 5.42 22.96 -0.75
C HIS A 232 6.08 21.57 -0.82
N CYS A 233 5.47 20.62 -1.54
CA CYS A 233 6.11 19.32 -1.80
C CYS A 233 7.44 19.49 -2.53
N THR A 234 7.48 20.33 -3.56
CA THR A 234 8.71 20.65 -4.32
C THR A 234 9.79 21.20 -3.40
N GLU A 235 9.46 22.18 -2.55
CA GLU A 235 10.40 22.78 -1.60
C GLU A 235 11.03 21.72 -0.67
N ILE A 236 10.22 20.84 -0.09
CA ILE A 236 10.70 19.77 0.80
C ILE A 236 11.65 18.83 0.04
N LEU A 237 11.27 18.39 -1.17
CA LEU A 237 12.11 17.49 -1.96
C LEU A 237 13.45 18.13 -2.36
N GLU A 238 13.45 19.40 -2.76
CA GLU A 238 14.67 20.14 -3.06
C GLU A 238 15.57 20.29 -1.83
N ASN A 239 15.00 20.55 -0.66
CA ASN A 239 15.72 20.64 0.60
C ASN A 239 16.42 19.31 0.93
N VAL A 240 15.71 18.17 0.82
CA VAL A 240 16.29 16.84 1.02
C VAL A 240 17.41 16.56 0.01
N LEU A 241 17.22 16.86 -1.28
CA LEU A 241 18.24 16.68 -2.32
C LEU A 241 19.48 17.54 -2.07
N ASN A 242 19.30 18.80 -1.70
CA ASN A 242 20.39 19.73 -1.42
C ASN A 242 21.17 19.32 -0.17
N HIS A 243 20.47 18.88 0.88
CA HIS A 243 21.10 18.33 2.07
C HIS A 243 21.94 17.09 1.74
N PHE A 244 21.40 16.18 0.92
CA PHE A 244 22.13 14.98 0.48
C PHE A 244 23.39 15.33 -0.32
N ARG A 245 23.30 16.24 -1.30
CA ARG A 245 24.43 16.69 -2.13
C ARG A 245 25.57 17.28 -1.28
N ARG A 246 25.23 18.15 -0.32
CA ARG A 246 26.23 18.78 0.58
C ARG A 246 26.97 17.76 1.44
N ASN A 247 26.33 16.66 1.83
CA ASN A 247 26.93 15.62 2.66
C ASN A 247 27.70 14.56 1.85
N GLN A 248 27.32 14.29 0.60
CA GLN A 248 28.13 13.43 -0.29
C GLN A 248 29.47 14.06 -0.67
N LEU A 249 29.54 15.39 -0.74
CA LEU A 249 30.76 16.13 -1.08
C LEU A 249 31.75 16.25 0.08
N LYS A 250 31.37 15.87 1.31
CA LYS A 250 32.34 15.72 2.38
C LYS A 250 33.08 14.42 2.10
N PRO A 251 34.37 14.45 1.70
CA PRO A 251 35.15 13.22 1.70
C PRO A 251 35.05 12.67 3.12
N THR A 252 34.34 11.56 3.28
CA THR A 252 34.50 10.75 4.48
C THR A 252 36.00 10.49 4.51
N SER A 253 36.68 11.11 5.47
CA SER A 253 38.05 10.75 5.78
C SER A 253 37.98 9.28 6.11
N PHE A 254 38.28 8.48 5.10
CA PHE A 254 38.11 7.04 5.14
C PHE A 254 39.20 6.58 6.10
N GLN A 255 38.90 6.55 7.39
CA GLN A 255 39.66 5.79 8.37
C GLN A 255 39.50 4.35 7.91
N PRO A 256 40.52 3.72 7.29
CA PRO A 256 40.38 2.35 6.84
C PRO A 256 39.96 1.54 8.06
N THR A 257 38.79 0.92 7.98
CA THR A 257 38.36 -0.03 8.99
C THR A 257 39.46 -1.07 9.10
N LYS A 258 40.14 -1.09 10.25
CA LYS A 258 41.10 -2.13 10.58
C LYS A 258 40.38 -3.46 10.40
N LYS A 259 40.70 -4.18 9.32
CA LYS A 259 40.28 -5.56 9.13
C LYS A 259 40.95 -6.36 10.24
N TYR A 260 40.21 -6.61 11.32
CA TYR A 260 40.61 -7.63 12.27
C TYR A 260 40.36 -8.98 11.60
N PHE A 261 41.42 -9.64 11.17
CA PHE A 261 41.39 -11.05 10.83
C PHE A 261 41.23 -11.82 12.14
N VAL A 262 40.05 -12.37 12.38
CA VAL A 262 39.89 -13.42 13.38
C VAL A 262 40.32 -14.71 12.71
N GLN A 263 41.56 -15.14 12.96
CA GLN A 263 41.95 -16.53 12.74
C GLN A 263 41.16 -17.39 13.72
N ASN A 264 40.25 -18.21 13.21
CA ASN A 264 39.63 -19.26 13.99
C ASN A 264 40.17 -20.59 13.50
N ASP A 265 40.94 -21.25 14.36
CA ASP A 265 41.48 -22.57 14.12
C ASP A 265 40.35 -23.60 14.15
N LYS A 266 40.25 -24.35 13.04
CA LYS A 266 39.58 -25.66 12.84
C LYS A 266 38.13 -25.63 12.33
N ASN A 267 38.02 -26.17 11.11
CA ASN A 267 36.84 -26.62 10.33
C ASN A 267 36.15 -25.57 9.44
N ASN A 268 36.47 -25.65 8.15
CA ASN A 268 35.82 -24.90 7.07
C ASN A 268 34.45 -25.53 6.72
N LEU A 269 33.37 -24.85 7.10
CA LEU A 269 32.05 -25.00 6.47
C LEU A 269 31.57 -23.61 6.05
N ALA A 270 31.21 -23.46 4.77
CA ALA A 270 30.64 -22.22 4.25
C ALA A 270 29.16 -22.14 4.64
N VAL A 271 28.80 -21.04 5.32
CA VAL A 271 27.44 -20.74 5.78
C VAL A 271 27.02 -19.41 5.18
N ASN A 272 25.81 -19.31 4.62
CA ASN A 272 25.32 -18.04 4.06
C ASN A 272 24.92 -17.04 5.18
N SER A 273 24.56 -15.82 4.79
CA SER A 273 24.14 -14.73 5.71
C SER A 273 22.94 -15.07 6.60
N ASN A 274 22.26 -16.19 6.35
CA ASN A 274 21.09 -16.65 7.09
C ASN A 274 21.36 -17.93 7.92
N GLY A 275 22.62 -18.36 8.06
CA GLY A 275 22.98 -19.50 8.90
C GLY A 275 22.78 -20.89 8.27
N GLN A 276 22.55 -20.99 6.96
CA GLN A 276 22.34 -22.28 6.28
C GLN A 276 23.63 -22.85 5.67
N ILE A 277 23.85 -24.16 5.88
CA ILE A 277 24.99 -24.94 5.38
C ILE A 277 24.76 -25.32 3.91
N TRP A 278 25.77 -25.08 3.06
CA TRP A 278 25.70 -25.36 1.62
C TRP A 278 26.02 -26.83 1.30
N THR A 279 25.16 -27.54 0.56
CA THR A 279 25.44 -28.87 -0.02
C THR A 279 25.09 -28.89 -1.51
N PRO A 280 26.00 -29.32 -2.42
CA PRO A 280 25.72 -29.37 -3.85
C PRO A 280 25.16 -30.73 -4.30
N SER A 281 23.92 -30.74 -4.79
CA SER A 281 23.40 -31.82 -5.66
C SER A 281 22.14 -31.40 -6.42
N GLY A 282 22.23 -31.29 -7.76
CA GLY A 282 21.11 -31.54 -8.71
C GLY A 282 21.23 -32.96 -9.29
N PRO A 283 20.34 -33.50 -10.18
CA PRO A 283 19.56 -32.85 -11.27
C PRO A 283 18.13 -33.53 -11.46
N PRO A 284 17.46 -33.61 -12.64
CA PRO A 284 17.43 -32.81 -13.88
C PRO A 284 16.02 -32.27 -14.27
N SER A 285 16.01 -31.40 -15.28
CA SER A 285 14.90 -30.68 -15.92
C SER A 285 13.69 -31.52 -16.37
N VAL A 286 12.49 -30.95 -16.19
CA VAL A 286 11.24 -31.39 -16.82
C VAL A 286 10.73 -30.30 -17.76
N ALA A 287 10.29 -30.72 -18.95
CA ALA A 287 9.86 -29.90 -20.06
C ALA A 287 8.70 -28.94 -19.72
N VAL A 288 8.79 -27.72 -20.24
CA VAL A 288 7.74 -26.70 -20.20
C VAL A 288 6.77 -26.97 -21.37
N LEU A 289 5.51 -27.24 -21.03
CA LEU A 289 4.39 -27.18 -21.96
C LEU A 289 4.00 -25.71 -22.13
N GLU A 290 4.14 -25.17 -23.33
CA GLU A 290 3.60 -23.86 -23.71
C GLU A 290 2.06 -23.92 -23.64
N GLN A 291 1.48 -23.12 -22.76
CA GLN A 291 0.06 -22.77 -22.81
C GLN A 291 -0.13 -21.47 -23.60
N PRO A 292 -1.25 -21.33 -24.34
CA PRO A 292 -1.46 -20.18 -25.21
C PRO A 292 -1.54 -18.90 -24.40
N GLN A 293 -0.76 -17.90 -24.82
CA GLN A 293 -0.86 -16.53 -24.33
C GLN A 293 -2.26 -16.01 -24.61
N GLN A 294 -3.06 -15.85 -23.55
CA GLN A 294 -4.22 -14.97 -23.61
C GLN A 294 -3.67 -13.55 -23.67
N GLU A 295 -4.08 -12.78 -24.68
CA GLU A 295 -3.84 -11.33 -24.73
C GLU A 295 -4.40 -10.71 -23.46
N ILE A 296 -3.51 -10.34 -22.54
CA ILE A 296 -3.85 -9.48 -21.42
C ILE A 296 -4.07 -8.10 -22.05
N ILE A 297 -5.35 -7.73 -22.19
CA ILE A 297 -5.72 -6.35 -22.50
C ILE A 297 -5.30 -5.53 -21.27
N LEU A 298 -4.15 -4.85 -21.36
CA LEU A 298 -3.67 -3.94 -20.33
C LEU A 298 -4.70 -2.83 -20.15
N GLN A 299 -5.22 -2.68 -18.93
CA GLN A 299 -6.07 -1.56 -18.59
C GLN A 299 -5.25 -0.26 -18.60
N PRO A 300 -5.89 0.89 -18.88
CA PRO A 300 -5.22 2.19 -18.81
C PRO A 300 -4.58 2.38 -17.42
N GLY A 301 -3.36 2.93 -17.41
CA GLY A 301 -2.59 3.15 -16.19
C GLY A 301 -3.33 4.02 -15.15
N LEU A 302 -2.92 3.93 -13.89
CA LEU A 302 -3.43 4.69 -12.74
C LEU A 302 -3.65 6.18 -13.07
N LEU A 303 -2.70 6.84 -13.71
CA LEU A 303 -2.84 8.26 -14.10
C LEU A 303 -3.90 8.49 -15.17
N GLN A 304 -4.07 7.53 -16.08
CA GLN A 304 -5.08 7.60 -17.14
C GLN A 304 -6.48 7.38 -16.56
N GLN A 305 -6.63 6.53 -15.55
CA GLN A 305 -7.89 6.38 -14.79
C GLN A 305 -8.27 7.69 -14.09
N VAL A 306 -7.34 8.32 -13.35
CA VAL A 306 -7.58 9.61 -12.67
C VAL A 306 -7.95 10.73 -13.67
N ARG A 307 -7.32 10.74 -14.86
CA ARG A 307 -7.65 11.68 -15.94
C ARG A 307 -9.07 11.47 -16.51
N GLN A 308 -9.52 10.22 -16.64
CA GLN A 308 -10.83 9.88 -17.24
C GLN A 308 -12.05 10.15 -16.36
N VAL A 309 -11.90 10.35 -15.04
CA VAL A 309 -12.99 10.75 -14.13
C VAL A 309 -13.57 12.17 -14.42
N GLY A 310 -13.33 12.74 -15.61
CA GLY A 310 -13.55 14.14 -15.98
C GLY A 310 -14.71 14.40 -16.94
N VAL A 311 -15.68 13.48 -17.06
CA VAL A 311 -16.90 13.73 -17.84
C VAL A 311 -18.12 13.26 -17.05
N TYR A 312 -18.55 14.04 -16.06
CA TYR A 312 -19.91 14.02 -15.50
C TYR A 312 -20.29 15.40 -15.00
#